data_AF-A0A2D6SWM2-F1
#
_entry.id   AF-A0A2D6SWM2-F1
#
_cell.length_a   1.000
_cell.length_b   1.000
_cell.length_c   1.000
_cell.angle_alpha   90.00
_cell.angle_beta   90.00
_cell.angle_gamma   90.00
#
_symmetry.space_group_name_H-M   'P 1'
#
loop_
_entity.id
_entity.type
_entity.pdbx_description
1 polymer ?
#
loop_
_entity_poly.entity_id
_entity_poly.type
_entity_poly.pdbx_seq_one_letter_code
_entity_poly.pdbx_strand_id
1 'polypeptide(L)'
;MRLIDVKSRTISWKYDSRGAIHSPNSPDGRHYGLLPASSEGRTLTLAALRLPDSTVQNKIDSALSAPEMILEKGKTLSLQITFADKPPGDSQFENNVRKHLTEQLAAAGIEVANGPLTLLATLERKNTGRQMTFRRLGGGGATGSPQETPISEVRIDCKLAIAQAGVELWSESVAVSNHKIGLTRLKPGETIQKHLQEQQWNAVTEFFTKVPLPSHLFPESAKQGLGSSTMSATGSAP
;
A
#
# COMPACT_ATOMS: atom_id res chain seq x y z
N MET A 1 -12.32 11.63 -13.95
CA MET A 1 -11.07 12.40 -14.07
C MET A 1 -10.78 13.16 -12.77
N ARG A 2 -9.52 13.43 -12.44
CA ARG A 2 -9.12 14.23 -11.27
C ARG A 2 -8.23 15.40 -11.71
N LEU A 3 -8.47 16.57 -11.15
CA LEU A 3 -7.56 17.71 -11.24
C LEU A 3 -6.62 17.67 -10.02
N ILE A 4 -5.32 17.72 -10.28
CA ILE A 4 -4.29 17.58 -9.25
C ILE A 4 -3.50 18.88 -9.19
N ASP A 5 -3.39 19.45 -7.99
CA ASP A 5 -2.42 20.52 -7.72
C ASP A 5 -1.08 19.87 -7.39
N VAL A 6 -0.11 20.07 -8.28
CA VAL A 6 1.23 19.49 -8.18
C VAL A 6 2.04 20.11 -7.03
N LYS A 7 1.78 21.39 -6.70
CA LYS A 7 2.49 22.11 -5.66
C LYS A 7 2.08 21.62 -4.28
N SER A 8 0.77 21.45 -4.04
CA SER A 8 0.23 20.91 -2.79
C SER A 8 0.19 19.37 -2.75
N ARG A 9 0.39 18.70 -3.89
CA ARG A 9 0.27 17.24 -4.06
C ARG A 9 -1.11 16.69 -3.70
N THR A 10 -2.16 17.47 -3.96
CA THR A 10 -3.53 17.13 -3.57
C THR A 10 -4.46 17.07 -4.78
N ILE A 11 -5.58 16.37 -4.62
CA ILE A 11 -6.69 16.45 -5.56
C ILE A 11 -7.38 17.79 -5.32
N SER A 12 -7.44 18.66 -6.32
CA SER A 12 -8.16 19.95 -6.21
C SER A 12 -9.64 19.78 -6.54
N TRP A 13 -9.94 18.93 -7.53
CA TRP A 13 -11.32 18.72 -7.99
C TRP A 13 -11.50 17.35 -8.63
N LYS A 14 -12.71 16.78 -8.55
CA LYS A 14 -13.07 15.52 -9.20
C LYS A 14 -14.12 15.73 -10.28
N TYR A 15 -13.87 15.23 -11.48
CA TYR A 15 -14.84 15.20 -12.56
C TYR A 15 -15.38 13.79 -12.76
N ASP A 16 -16.68 13.59 -12.58
CA ASP A 16 -17.35 12.35 -12.95
C ASP A 16 -17.77 12.42 -14.43
N SER A 17 -17.30 11.44 -15.20
CA SER A 17 -17.59 11.31 -16.62
C SER A 17 -18.76 10.34 -16.90
N ARG A 18 -19.29 9.66 -15.88
CA ARG A 18 -20.33 8.62 -15.99
C ARG A 18 -20.06 7.58 -17.09
N GLY A 19 -18.79 7.18 -17.23
CA GLY A 19 -18.38 6.19 -18.22
C GLY A 19 -18.13 6.75 -19.63
N ALA A 20 -18.10 8.06 -19.80
CA ALA A 20 -17.79 8.67 -21.09
C ALA A 20 -16.38 8.32 -21.59
N ILE A 21 -16.28 8.11 -22.91
CA ILE A 21 -15.01 8.04 -23.63
C ILE A 21 -14.50 9.47 -23.78
N HIS A 22 -13.26 9.72 -23.38
CA HIS A 22 -12.73 11.07 -23.33
C HIS A 22 -11.26 11.16 -23.76
N SER A 23 -10.89 12.29 -24.33
CA SER A 23 -9.54 12.64 -24.78
C SER A 23 -9.06 13.87 -24.00
N PRO A 24 -8.17 13.69 -23.00
CA PRO A 24 -7.77 14.76 -22.09
C PRO A 24 -6.76 15.76 -22.66
N ASN A 25 -6.13 15.49 -23.81
CA ASN A 25 -4.98 16.26 -24.32
C ASN A 25 -5.18 16.66 -25.79
N SER A 26 -6.26 17.40 -26.09
CA SER A 26 -6.43 17.95 -27.43
C SER A 26 -5.43 19.08 -27.71
N PRO A 27 -4.95 19.25 -28.97
CA PRO A 27 -4.04 20.34 -29.34
C PRO A 27 -4.56 21.75 -29.04
N ASP A 28 -5.88 21.93 -28.96
CA ASP A 28 -6.52 23.21 -28.62
C ASP A 28 -6.71 23.43 -27.11
N GLY A 29 -6.15 22.54 -26.27
CA GLY A 29 -6.22 22.60 -24.82
C GLY A 29 -7.59 22.26 -24.21
N ARG A 30 -8.55 21.79 -25.02
CA ARG A 30 -9.86 21.37 -24.53
C ARG A 30 -9.88 19.88 -24.19
N HIS A 31 -10.79 19.53 -23.29
CA HIS A 31 -11.13 18.17 -22.97
C HIS A 31 -12.29 17.70 -23.84
N TYR A 32 -12.06 16.74 -24.73
CA TYR A 32 -13.12 16.21 -25.58
C TYR A 32 -13.73 14.95 -24.95
N GLY A 33 -15.05 14.81 -25.00
CA GLY A 33 -15.72 13.61 -24.50
C GLY A 33 -17.01 13.30 -25.25
N LEU A 34 -17.30 12.00 -25.42
CA LEU A 34 -18.61 11.51 -25.85
C LEU A 34 -19.49 11.34 -24.60
N LEU A 35 -20.32 12.34 -24.34
CA LEU A 35 -21.14 12.44 -23.13
C LEU A 35 -22.61 12.13 -23.45
N PRO A 36 -23.38 11.53 -22.53
CA PRO A 36 -24.82 11.38 -22.69
C PRO A 36 -25.49 12.74 -22.88
N ALA A 37 -26.32 12.87 -23.93
CA ALA A 37 -27.13 14.06 -24.16
C ALA A 37 -28.28 14.20 -23.14
N SER A 38 -28.73 13.07 -22.57
CA SER A 38 -29.77 13.00 -21.55
C SER A 38 -29.45 11.89 -20.53
N SER A 39 -30.19 11.87 -19.42
CA SER A 39 -30.05 10.84 -18.37
C SER A 39 -30.35 9.42 -18.85
N GLU A 40 -31.08 9.26 -19.97
CA GLU A 40 -31.43 7.95 -20.53
C GLU A 40 -30.31 7.31 -21.36
N GLY A 41 -29.20 8.02 -21.61
CA GLY A 41 -27.95 7.43 -22.11
C GLY A 41 -27.94 6.94 -23.56
N ARG A 42 -29.03 7.10 -24.32
CA ARG A 42 -29.15 6.55 -25.69
C ARG A 42 -28.47 7.37 -26.78
N THR A 43 -28.30 8.67 -26.55
CA THR A 43 -27.62 9.57 -27.51
C THR A 43 -26.35 10.11 -26.87
N LEU A 44 -25.22 9.98 -27.58
CA LEU A 44 -23.95 10.56 -27.19
C LEU A 44 -23.70 11.84 -27.98
N THR A 45 -23.22 12.86 -27.30
CA THR A 45 -22.81 14.14 -27.90
C THR A 45 -21.31 14.30 -27.70
N LEU A 46 -20.61 14.63 -28.78
CA LEU A 46 -19.22 15.08 -28.69
C LEU A 46 -19.22 16.49 -28.11
N ALA A 47 -18.67 16.64 -26.90
CA ALA A 47 -18.52 17.93 -26.24
C ALA A 47 -17.04 18.29 -26.13
N ALA A 48 -16.75 19.58 -26.32
CA ALA A 48 -15.43 20.16 -26.07
C ALA A 48 -15.52 21.02 -24.80
N LEU A 49 -14.99 20.50 -23.69
CA LEU A 49 -15.06 21.14 -22.37
C LEU A 49 -13.75 21.84 -22.03
N ARG A 50 -13.81 23.05 -21.50
CA ARG A 50 -12.65 23.71 -20.88
C ARG A 50 -12.63 23.34 -19.41
N LEU A 51 -11.65 22.53 -18.99
CA LEU A 51 -11.54 22.02 -17.62
C LEU A 51 -10.22 22.50 -16.99
N PRO A 52 -10.24 23.02 -15.75
CA PRO A 52 -11.45 23.38 -15.00
C PRO A 52 -12.24 24.51 -15.67
N ASP A 53 -13.56 24.51 -15.51
CA ASP A 53 -14.37 25.66 -15.89
C ASP A 53 -14.14 26.84 -14.92
N SER A 54 -14.57 28.05 -15.29
CA SER A 54 -14.35 29.25 -14.48
C SER A 54 -14.91 29.17 -13.07
N THR A 55 -16.02 28.45 -12.87
CA THR A 55 -16.63 28.32 -11.53
C THR A 55 -15.77 27.44 -10.65
N VAL A 56 -15.30 26.31 -11.19
CA VAL A 56 -14.37 25.41 -10.49
C VAL A 56 -13.03 26.10 -10.25
N GLN A 57 -12.49 26.82 -11.25
CA GLN A 57 -11.25 27.58 -11.11
C GLN A 57 -11.36 28.62 -9.98
N ASN A 58 -12.43 29.41 -9.94
CA ASN A 58 -12.65 30.39 -8.88
C ASN A 58 -12.73 29.73 -7.49
N LYS A 59 -13.36 28.55 -7.38
CA LYS A 59 -13.40 27.80 -6.11
C LYS A 59 -12.02 27.31 -5.69
N ILE A 60 -11.22 26.84 -6.64
CA ILE A 60 -9.84 26.42 -6.38
C ILE A 60 -8.99 27.62 -5.94
N ASP A 61 -9.08 28.74 -6.65
CA ASP A 61 -8.32 29.95 -6.36
C ASP A 61 -8.73 30.60 -5.02
N SER A 62 -10.00 30.48 -4.65
CA SER A 62 -10.54 30.97 -3.37
C SER A 62 -10.26 30.03 -2.20
N ALA A 63 -9.87 28.78 -2.45
CA ALA A 63 -9.51 27.85 -1.39
C ALA A 63 -8.13 28.20 -0.85
N LEU A 64 -8.13 29.00 0.23
CA LEU A 64 -6.93 29.59 0.84
C LEU A 64 -5.99 28.59 1.53
N SER A 65 -6.28 27.29 1.52
CA SER A 65 -5.55 26.33 2.36
C SER A 65 -5.43 24.97 1.69
N ALA A 66 -4.20 24.45 1.64
CA ALA A 66 -3.97 23.04 1.40
C ALA A 66 -4.76 22.22 2.45
N PRO A 67 -5.31 21.06 2.08
CA PRO A 67 -5.97 20.20 3.05
C PRO A 67 -5.02 19.89 4.19
N GLU A 68 -5.55 19.91 5.42
CA GLU A 68 -4.80 19.53 6.60
C GLU A 68 -4.25 18.11 6.43
N MET A 69 -2.93 17.96 6.53
CA MET A 69 -2.29 16.66 6.48
C MET A 69 -2.32 16.03 7.86
N ILE A 70 -2.80 14.78 7.92
CA ILE A 70 -2.78 14.00 9.16
C ILE A 70 -1.33 13.68 9.55
N LEU A 71 -0.53 13.28 8.58
CA LEU A 71 0.90 13.01 8.74
C LEU A 71 1.68 13.85 7.73
N GLU A 72 2.71 14.54 8.21
CA GLU A 72 3.65 15.32 7.40
C GLU A 72 4.97 15.52 8.17
N LYS A 73 5.97 16.09 7.50
CA LYS A 73 7.25 16.46 8.13
C LYS A 73 7.03 17.37 9.35
N GLY A 74 7.75 17.09 10.43
CA GLY A 74 7.68 17.82 11.69
C GLY A 74 6.61 17.30 12.65
N LYS A 75 5.77 16.34 12.23
CA LYS A 75 4.82 15.66 13.13
C LYS A 75 5.50 14.55 13.92
N THR A 76 4.90 14.21 15.03
CA THR A 76 5.29 13.09 15.90
C THR A 76 4.38 11.89 15.69
N LEU A 77 4.93 10.69 15.77
CA LEU A 77 4.20 9.44 15.66
C LEU A 77 4.69 8.43 16.72
N SER A 78 3.76 7.80 17.43
CA SER A 78 4.05 6.76 18.42
C SER A 78 4.37 5.44 17.72
N LEU A 79 5.41 4.71 18.11
CA LEU A 79 5.74 3.40 17.53
C LEU A 79 5.42 2.27 18.50
N GLN A 80 4.44 1.44 18.13
CA GLN A 80 4.05 0.25 18.87
C GLN A 80 4.39 -1.01 18.07
N ILE A 81 5.10 -1.94 18.71
CA ILE A 81 5.49 -3.22 18.12
C ILE A 81 4.88 -4.34 18.95
N THR A 82 4.13 -5.22 18.29
CA THR A 82 3.45 -6.36 18.91
C THR A 82 3.80 -7.61 18.13
N PHE A 83 4.89 -8.26 18.51
CA PHE A 83 5.36 -9.49 17.86
C PHE A 83 5.07 -10.70 18.74
N ALA A 84 4.26 -11.62 18.22
CA ALA A 84 3.94 -12.87 18.93
C ALA A 84 5.12 -13.88 18.91
N ASP A 85 6.08 -13.71 17.99
CA ASP A 85 7.23 -14.60 17.82
C ASP A 85 8.42 -13.82 17.22
N LYS A 86 9.59 -14.44 17.15
CA LYS A 86 10.82 -13.87 16.59
C LYS A 86 11.67 -14.91 15.86
N PRO A 87 12.61 -14.50 14.98
CA PRO A 87 13.54 -15.42 14.36
C PRO A 87 14.32 -16.22 15.42
N PRO A 88 14.50 -17.54 15.23
CA PRO A 88 15.28 -18.36 16.16
C PRO A 88 16.70 -17.81 16.34
N GLY A 89 17.09 -17.58 17.60
CA GLY A 89 18.41 -17.08 17.94
C GLY A 89 18.59 -15.56 17.79
N ASP A 90 17.59 -14.83 17.30
CA ASP A 90 17.65 -13.36 17.23
C ASP A 90 16.89 -12.71 18.39
N SER A 91 17.59 -12.45 19.48
CA SER A 91 17.03 -11.74 20.64
C SER A 91 16.86 -10.24 20.39
N GLN A 92 17.47 -9.68 19.36
CA GLN A 92 17.47 -8.26 19.02
C GLN A 92 16.49 -7.91 17.90
N PHE A 93 15.75 -8.88 17.37
CA PHE A 93 14.86 -8.69 16.23
C PHE A 93 13.91 -7.49 16.39
N GLU A 94 13.20 -7.39 17.52
CA GLU A 94 12.28 -6.28 17.76
C GLU A 94 13.01 -4.92 17.80
N ASN A 95 14.17 -4.86 18.48
CA ASN A 95 14.98 -3.65 18.55
C ASN A 95 15.51 -3.22 17.18
N ASN A 96 15.91 -4.19 16.34
CA ASN A 96 16.38 -3.95 14.98
C ASN A 96 15.26 -3.41 14.09
N VAL A 97 14.04 -3.99 14.20
CA VAL A 97 12.86 -3.46 13.49
C VAL A 97 12.50 -2.07 13.98
N ARG A 98 12.47 -1.85 15.30
CA ARG A 98 12.22 -0.53 15.89
C ARG A 98 13.17 0.52 15.36
N LYS A 99 14.47 0.20 15.35
CA LYS A 99 15.52 1.07 14.83
C LYS A 99 15.27 1.42 13.35
N HIS A 100 15.04 0.42 12.50
CA HIS A 100 14.79 0.66 11.06
C HIS A 100 13.55 1.51 10.81
N LEU A 101 12.43 1.22 11.47
CA LEU A 101 11.20 2.01 11.32
C LEU A 101 11.41 3.45 11.82
N THR A 102 12.15 3.63 12.91
CA THR A 102 12.51 4.96 13.43
C THR A 102 13.38 5.74 12.45
N GLU A 103 14.40 5.09 11.86
CA GLU A 103 15.27 5.70 10.86
C GLU A 103 14.51 6.09 9.58
N GLN A 104 13.60 5.23 9.09
CA GLN A 104 12.75 5.54 7.95
C GLN A 104 11.84 6.75 8.20
N LEU A 105 11.18 6.80 9.36
CA LEU A 105 10.34 7.93 9.75
C LEU A 105 11.17 9.22 9.90
N ALA A 106 12.34 9.13 10.53
CA ALA A 106 13.25 10.26 10.67
C ALA A 106 13.73 10.78 9.31
N ALA A 107 14.01 9.90 8.34
CA ALA A 107 14.36 10.29 6.98
C ALA A 107 13.21 11.01 6.24
N ALA A 108 11.96 10.71 6.59
CA ALA A 108 10.77 11.47 6.15
C ALA A 108 10.54 12.76 6.97
N GLY A 109 11.37 13.04 7.97
CA GLY A 109 11.24 14.17 8.88
C GLY A 109 10.10 14.01 9.90
N ILE A 110 9.69 12.78 10.19
CA ILE A 110 8.69 12.42 11.20
C ILE A 110 9.44 11.95 12.45
N GLU A 111 9.10 12.52 13.61
CA GLU A 111 9.72 12.15 14.89
C GLU A 111 8.98 10.97 15.53
N VAL A 112 9.71 9.98 16.03
CA VAL A 112 9.12 8.90 16.83
C VAL A 112 9.08 9.32 18.30
N ALA A 113 7.91 9.76 18.74
CA ALA A 113 7.63 10.22 20.10
C ALA A 113 6.16 9.98 20.44
N ASN A 114 5.75 10.18 21.69
CA ASN A 114 4.34 10.07 22.08
C ASN A 114 3.50 11.13 21.33
N GLY A 115 2.63 10.67 20.44
CA GLY A 115 1.78 11.51 19.60
C GLY A 115 0.41 10.89 19.33
N PRO A 116 -0.51 11.65 18.70
CA PRO A 116 -1.88 11.20 18.43
C PRO A 116 -1.97 10.10 17.37
N LEU A 117 -0.94 9.95 16.54
CA LEU A 117 -0.79 8.88 15.56
C LEU A 117 0.04 7.74 16.13
N THR A 118 -0.31 6.51 15.76
CA THR A 118 0.46 5.32 16.12
C THR A 118 0.80 4.51 14.87
N LEU A 119 2.08 4.22 14.64
CA LEU A 119 2.53 3.16 13.74
C LEU A 119 2.53 1.85 14.52
N LEU A 120 1.65 0.95 14.10
CA LEU A 120 1.48 -0.39 14.61
C LEU A 120 2.28 -1.35 13.72
N ALA A 121 3.28 -2.02 14.28
CA ALA A 121 3.96 -3.15 13.65
C ALA A 121 3.53 -4.44 14.35
N THR A 122 2.81 -5.31 13.64
CA THR A 122 2.31 -6.56 14.21
C THR A 122 2.82 -7.78 13.46
N LEU A 123 3.10 -8.84 14.21
CA LEU A 123 3.54 -10.13 13.68
C LEU A 123 2.78 -11.22 14.42
N GLU A 124 2.08 -12.07 13.67
CA GLU A 124 1.35 -13.22 14.19
C GLU A 124 1.76 -14.50 13.47
N ARG A 125 2.19 -15.52 14.21
CA ARG A 125 2.55 -16.83 13.65
C ARG A 125 1.40 -17.82 13.83
N LYS A 126 1.02 -18.48 12.74
CA LYS A 126 -0.07 -19.46 12.67
C LYS A 126 0.42 -20.78 12.10
N ASN A 127 0.04 -21.87 12.74
CA ASN A 127 0.12 -23.20 12.14
C ASN A 127 -1.10 -23.39 11.23
N THR A 128 -0.91 -23.70 9.95
CA THR A 128 -2.05 -23.81 9.00
C THR A 128 -2.74 -25.18 9.07
N GLY A 129 -2.13 -26.15 9.78
CA GLY A 129 -2.58 -27.54 9.83
C GLY A 129 -2.29 -28.34 8.55
N ARG A 130 -1.76 -27.70 7.49
CA ARG A 130 -1.40 -28.36 6.24
C ARG A 130 -0.01 -28.99 6.37
N GLN A 131 0.17 -30.13 5.72
CA GLN A 131 1.47 -30.78 5.56
C GLN A 131 1.94 -30.60 4.12
N MET A 132 3.24 -30.37 3.94
CA MET A 132 3.88 -30.24 2.65
C MET A 132 4.95 -31.32 2.52
N THR A 133 5.05 -31.94 1.36
CA THR A 133 6.06 -32.97 1.10
C THR A 133 7.13 -32.43 0.19
N PHE A 134 8.38 -32.47 0.65
CA PHE A 134 9.54 -32.08 -0.17
C PHE A 134 10.28 -33.32 -0.65
N ARG A 135 10.68 -33.29 -1.93
CA ARG A 135 11.47 -34.35 -2.58
C ARG A 135 12.86 -33.84 -2.92
N ARG A 136 13.89 -34.60 -2.56
CA ARG A 136 15.27 -34.34 -2.98
C ARG A 136 15.46 -34.70 -4.46
N LEU A 137 16.05 -33.79 -5.23
CA LEU A 137 16.39 -33.99 -6.66
C LEU A 137 17.91 -34.06 -6.83
N GLY A 138 18.40 -34.94 -7.70
CA GLY A 138 19.82 -34.99 -8.11
C GLY A 138 20.80 -35.75 -7.18
N GLY A 139 20.31 -36.56 -6.23
CA GLY A 139 21.17 -37.48 -5.45
C GLY A 139 21.37 -38.81 -6.17
N GLY A 140 22.44 -38.92 -6.96
CA GLY A 140 22.70 -40.03 -7.88
C GLY A 140 22.82 -41.41 -7.22
N GLY A 141 22.09 -42.37 -7.79
CA GLY A 141 22.11 -43.80 -7.52
C GLY A 141 20.76 -44.40 -7.92
N ALA A 142 20.73 -45.24 -8.97
CA ALA A 142 19.52 -45.82 -9.57
C ALA A 142 18.69 -46.74 -8.64
N THR A 143 18.98 -46.75 -7.34
CA THR A 143 18.41 -47.63 -6.32
C THR A 143 17.85 -46.88 -5.10
N GLY A 144 18.00 -45.56 -5.03
CA GLY A 144 17.47 -44.75 -3.92
C GLY A 144 16.05 -44.25 -4.20
N SER A 145 15.05 -44.75 -3.46
CA SER A 145 13.70 -44.19 -3.49
C SER A 145 13.74 -42.68 -3.17
N PRO A 146 12.87 -41.87 -3.79
CA PRO A 146 12.73 -40.46 -3.45
C PRO A 146 12.54 -40.28 -1.94
N GLN A 147 13.46 -39.58 -1.29
CA GLN A 147 13.27 -39.22 0.11
C GLN A 147 12.26 -38.08 0.16
N GLU A 148 11.07 -38.41 0.66
CA GLU A 148 10.01 -37.47 0.98
C GLU A 148 10.16 -37.01 2.43
N THR A 149 10.10 -35.70 2.66
CA THR A 149 10.13 -35.13 4.01
C THR A 149 8.85 -34.32 4.22
N PRO A 150 7.93 -34.75 5.10
CA PRO A 150 6.76 -33.97 5.46
C PRO A 150 7.18 -32.79 6.35
N ILE A 151 6.63 -31.62 6.08
CA ILE A 151 6.86 -30.39 6.84
C ILE A 151 5.52 -29.72 7.06
N SER A 152 5.20 -29.41 8.31
CA SER A 152 4.00 -28.63 8.62
C SER A 152 4.13 -27.21 8.09
N GLU A 153 3.10 -26.75 7.39
CA GLU A 153 3.04 -25.38 6.92
C GLU A 153 2.76 -24.41 8.07
N VAL A 154 3.60 -23.38 8.13
CA VAL A 154 3.54 -22.28 9.08
C VAL A 154 3.40 -21.01 8.26
N ARG A 155 2.47 -20.14 8.66
CA ARG A 155 2.25 -18.82 8.08
C ARG A 155 2.54 -17.75 9.13
N ILE A 156 3.22 -16.68 8.72
CA ILE A 156 3.47 -15.50 9.53
C ILE A 156 2.76 -14.32 8.86
N ASP A 157 1.76 -13.77 9.53
CA ASP A 157 1.06 -12.56 9.10
C ASP A 157 1.80 -11.35 9.67
N CYS A 158 2.30 -10.49 8.79
CA CYS A 158 2.96 -9.23 9.15
C CYS A 158 2.09 -8.06 8.71
N LYS A 159 1.98 -7.02 9.54
CA LYS A 159 1.25 -5.80 9.21
C LYS A 159 1.97 -4.57 9.75
N LEU A 160 2.02 -3.52 8.92
CA LEU A 160 2.33 -2.16 9.32
C LEU A 160 1.06 -1.33 9.12
N ALA A 161 0.66 -0.56 10.11
CA ALA A 161 -0.51 0.31 10.00
C ALA A 161 -0.31 1.61 10.75
N ILE A 162 -0.79 2.71 10.19
CA ILE A 162 -0.87 4.00 10.89
C ILE A 162 -2.31 4.20 11.31
N ALA A 163 -2.52 4.42 12.60
CA ALA A 163 -3.83 4.60 13.19
C ALA A 163 -3.92 5.88 14.02
N GLN A 164 -5.11 6.44 14.10
CA GLN A 164 -5.46 7.58 14.97
C GLN A 164 -6.72 7.21 15.75
N ALA A 165 -6.66 7.28 17.08
CA ALA A 165 -7.80 6.92 17.95
C ALA A 165 -8.44 5.55 17.61
N GLY A 166 -7.63 4.57 17.23
CA GLY A 166 -8.08 3.22 16.86
C GLY A 166 -8.61 3.07 15.42
N VAL A 167 -8.72 4.16 14.66
CA VAL A 167 -9.09 4.12 13.24
C VAL A 167 -7.83 3.96 12.40
N GLU A 168 -7.79 2.92 11.57
CA GLU A 168 -6.72 2.71 10.60
C GLU A 168 -6.82 3.71 9.45
N LEU A 169 -5.73 4.44 9.21
CA LEU A 169 -5.63 5.46 8.15
C LEU A 169 -4.83 4.95 6.95
N TRP A 170 -3.88 4.05 7.20
CA TRP A 170 -3.03 3.42 6.19
C TRP A 170 -2.56 2.07 6.71
N SER A 171 -2.40 1.09 5.82
CA SER A 171 -1.75 -0.16 6.16
C SER A 171 -1.10 -0.84 4.97
N GLU A 172 -0.09 -1.65 5.27
CA GLU A 172 0.54 -2.62 4.39
C GLU A 172 0.61 -3.96 5.13
N SER A 173 0.43 -5.06 4.41
CA SER A 173 0.48 -6.39 5.03
C SER A 173 1.01 -7.44 4.08
N VAL A 174 1.68 -8.45 4.64
CA VAL A 174 2.12 -9.63 3.89
C VAL A 174 1.89 -10.88 4.74
N ALA A 175 1.53 -11.96 4.05
CA ALA A 175 1.50 -13.29 4.63
C ALA A 175 2.70 -14.08 4.10
N VAL A 176 3.60 -14.46 4.99
CA VAL A 176 4.81 -15.23 4.64
C VAL A 176 4.64 -16.67 5.12
N SER A 177 4.57 -17.62 4.19
CA SER A 177 4.56 -19.04 4.52
C SER A 177 5.95 -19.66 4.38
N ASN A 178 6.21 -20.75 5.10
CA ASN A 178 7.44 -21.55 4.97
C ASN A 178 7.40 -22.49 3.74
N HIS A 179 6.63 -22.16 2.71
CA HIS A 179 6.58 -22.91 1.46
C HIS A 179 7.35 -22.17 0.38
N LYS A 180 8.17 -22.89 -0.37
CA LYS A 180 8.87 -22.34 -1.53
C LYS A 180 8.33 -22.98 -2.80
N ILE A 181 8.07 -22.15 -3.81
CA ILE A 181 7.81 -22.63 -5.17
C ILE A 181 9.16 -22.81 -5.86
N GLY A 182 9.48 -24.05 -6.26
CA GLY A 182 10.65 -24.37 -7.09
C GLY A 182 11.81 -25.04 -6.37
N LEU A 183 12.96 -25.06 -7.04
CA LEU A 183 14.17 -25.75 -6.58
C LEU A 183 14.95 -24.89 -5.56
N THR A 184 15.48 -25.53 -4.53
CA THR A 184 16.41 -24.88 -3.59
C THR A 184 17.62 -25.76 -3.33
N ARG A 185 18.76 -25.14 -3.06
CA ARG A 185 20.01 -25.83 -2.71
C ARG A 185 20.24 -25.71 -1.20
N LEU A 186 20.28 -26.85 -0.52
CA LEU A 186 20.61 -26.92 0.90
C LEU A 186 22.12 -26.83 1.11
N LYS A 187 22.55 -26.16 2.17
CA LYS A 187 23.94 -26.21 2.64
C LYS A 187 24.25 -27.61 3.20
N PRO A 188 25.53 -28.04 3.20
CA PRO A 188 25.91 -29.31 3.84
C PRO A 188 25.42 -29.38 5.30
N GLY A 189 24.68 -30.43 5.65
CA GLY A 189 24.14 -30.66 7.00
C GLY A 189 22.88 -29.85 7.36
N GLU A 190 22.38 -28.99 6.48
CA GLU A 190 21.16 -28.21 6.70
C GLU A 190 19.91 -29.05 6.42
N THR A 191 18.91 -28.99 7.30
CA THR A 191 17.60 -29.62 7.06
C THR A 191 16.73 -28.69 6.21
N ILE A 192 15.85 -29.27 5.39
CA ILE A 192 14.89 -28.49 4.59
C ILE A 192 13.98 -27.62 5.48
N GLN A 193 13.60 -28.10 6.67
CA GLN A 193 12.79 -27.35 7.62
C GLN A 193 13.52 -26.09 8.11
N LYS A 194 14.80 -26.23 8.50
CA LYS A 194 15.62 -25.09 8.91
C LYS A 194 15.77 -24.08 7.77
N HIS A 195 16.05 -24.56 6.56
CA HIS A 195 16.20 -23.71 5.38
C HIS A 195 14.95 -22.89 5.06
N LEU A 196 13.78 -23.52 5.08
CA LEU A 196 12.51 -22.85 4.81
C LEU A 196 12.15 -21.86 5.93
N GLN A 197 12.47 -22.20 7.18
CA GLN A 197 12.29 -21.29 8.31
C GLN A 197 13.21 -20.06 8.19
N GLU A 198 14.48 -20.24 7.81
CA GLU A 198 15.41 -19.14 7.54
C GLU A 198 14.87 -18.22 6.42
N GLN A 199 14.39 -18.79 5.31
CA GLN A 199 13.78 -18.01 4.23
C GLN A 199 12.53 -17.25 4.65
N GLN A 200 11.65 -17.89 5.43
CA GLN A 200 10.45 -17.26 5.97
C GLN A 200 10.82 -16.05 6.83
N TRP A 201 11.75 -16.20 7.77
CA TRP A 201 12.17 -15.10 8.65
C TRP A 201 12.94 -14.00 7.92
N ASN A 202 13.69 -14.33 6.87
CA ASN A 202 14.31 -13.33 6.01
C ASN A 202 13.24 -12.46 5.31
N ALA A 203 12.17 -13.06 4.78
CA ALA A 203 11.08 -12.32 4.15
C ALA A 203 10.29 -11.46 5.16
N VAL A 204 10.08 -11.96 6.38
CA VAL A 204 9.49 -11.16 7.48
C VAL A 204 10.38 -9.95 7.81
N THR A 205 11.69 -10.16 7.93
CA THR A 205 12.65 -9.08 8.19
C THR A 205 12.65 -8.06 7.05
N GLU A 206 12.63 -8.54 5.81
CA GLU A 206 12.59 -7.71 4.62
C GLU A 206 11.32 -6.84 4.58
N PHE A 207 10.17 -7.39 4.92
CA PHE A 207 8.93 -6.62 5.02
C PHE A 207 9.07 -5.43 5.97
N PHE A 208 9.49 -5.65 7.22
CA PHE A 208 9.60 -4.56 8.21
C PHE A 208 10.72 -3.56 7.91
N THR A 209 11.73 -3.95 7.13
CA THR A 209 12.90 -3.10 6.85
C THR A 209 12.83 -2.39 5.49
N LYS A 210 12.02 -2.89 4.54
CA LYS A 210 11.95 -2.34 3.17
C LYS A 210 10.59 -1.81 2.74
N VAL A 211 9.50 -2.12 3.46
CA VAL A 211 8.19 -1.52 3.13
C VAL A 211 8.28 -0.01 3.28
N PRO A 212 7.95 0.77 2.23
CA PRO A 212 8.01 2.22 2.30
C PRO A 212 6.92 2.74 3.22
N LEU A 213 7.31 3.48 4.25
CA LEU A 213 6.35 4.19 5.10
C LEU A 213 5.87 5.48 4.42
N PRO A 214 4.59 5.84 4.53
CA PRO A 214 4.07 7.07 3.95
C PRO A 214 4.69 8.27 4.68
N SER A 215 5.24 9.20 3.90
CA SER A 215 5.72 10.49 4.42
C SER A 215 4.61 11.53 4.57
N HIS A 216 3.46 11.29 3.92
CA HIS A 216 2.30 12.15 3.95
C HIS A 216 1.03 11.30 4.05
N LEU A 217 0.10 11.70 4.90
CA LEU A 217 -1.26 11.13 4.94
C LEU A 217 -2.28 12.26 4.94
N PHE A 218 -3.30 12.11 4.11
CA PHE A 218 -4.42 13.04 4.02
C PHE A 218 -5.66 12.39 4.63
N PRO A 219 -6.59 13.19 5.19
CA PRO A 219 -7.88 12.66 5.62
C PRO A 219 -8.65 12.10 4.44
N GLU A 220 -9.57 11.16 4.71
CA GLU A 220 -10.41 10.56 3.68
C GLU A 220 -11.20 11.61 2.89
N SER A 221 -11.59 12.70 3.55
CA SER A 221 -12.25 13.86 2.93
C SER A 221 -11.42 14.48 1.81
N ALA A 222 -10.09 14.45 1.90
CA ALA A 222 -9.21 14.99 0.87
C ALA A 222 -9.26 14.20 -0.45
N LYS A 223 -9.78 12.96 -0.45
CA LYS A 223 -9.98 12.20 -1.71
C LYS A 223 -10.99 12.86 -2.65
N GLN A 224 -11.89 13.69 -2.11
CA GLN A 224 -12.85 14.46 -2.91
C GLN A 224 -12.28 15.78 -3.43
N GLY A 225 -11.10 16.19 -2.94
CA GLY A 225 -10.57 17.52 -3.17
C GLY A 225 -11.49 18.61 -2.60
N LEU A 226 -11.56 19.75 -3.28
CA LEU A 226 -12.43 20.87 -2.89
C LEU A 226 -13.88 20.68 -3.36
N GLY A 227 -14.15 19.63 -4.13
CA GLY A 227 -15.47 19.30 -4.64
C GLY A 227 -15.42 18.40 -5.87
N SER A 228 -16.61 18.07 -6.35
CA SER A 228 -16.81 17.30 -7.57
C SER A 228 -17.69 18.04 -8.56
N SER A 229 -17.61 17.64 -9.82
CA SER A 229 -18.59 18.00 -10.84
C SER A 229 -18.87 16.81 -11.76
N THR A 230 -20.11 16.69 -12.20
CA THR A 230 -20.50 15.78 -13.29
C THR A 230 -20.31 16.50 -14.62
N MET A 231 -19.64 15.86 -15.57
CA MET A 231 -19.54 16.35 -16.94
C MET A 231 -20.80 16.01 -17.74
N SER A 232 -21.30 16.97 -18.50
CA SER A 232 -22.43 16.83 -19.42
C SER A 232 -22.10 17.46 -20.78
N ALA A 233 -22.94 17.21 -21.78
CA ALA A 233 -22.76 17.80 -23.11
C ALA A 233 -22.78 19.34 -23.11
N THR A 234 -23.37 19.97 -22.10
CA THR A 234 -23.51 21.43 -21.98
C THR A 234 -22.48 22.08 -21.06
N GLY A 235 -21.65 21.30 -20.36
CA GLY A 235 -20.68 21.84 -19.42
C GLY A 235 -20.40 20.90 -18.26
N SER A 236 -19.89 21.46 -17.17
CA SER A 236 -19.74 20.76 -15.88
C SER A 236 -20.72 21.35 -14.88
N ALA A 237 -21.31 20.50 -14.03
CA ALA A 237 -22.19 20.91 -12.94
C ALA A 237 -21.74 20.24 -11.63
N PRO A 238 -21.84 20.90 -10.46
CA PRO A 238 -21.48 20.32 -9.16
C PRO A 238 -22.09 18.94 -8.90
#